data_AF-A0A399EAE8-F1
#
_entry.id   AF-A0A399EAE8-F1
#
_cell.length_a   1.000
_cell.length_b   1.000
_cell.length_c   1.000
_cell.angle_alpha   90.00
_cell.angle_beta   90.00
_cell.angle_gamma   90.00
#
_symmetry.space_group_name_H-M   'P 1'
#
loop_
_entity.id
_entity.type
_entity.pdbx_description
1 polymer ?
#
loop_
_entity_poly.entity_id
_entity_poly.type
_entity_poly.pdbx_seq_one_letter_code
_entity_poly.pdbx_strand_id
1 'polypeptide(L)'
;MRLYDLNWMQLEAAEPLGVPVLPPLNFGMTPSFLAYPGGVSLRVQTYVALLRDVLDSLLRQGFRRFLLVNGHGGNTPALGLVREWLADNPQAQVRFHDWWQAPKVWAKVQATDPVASHASWMENFPWTRLPGPKPPQTSPACA
;
A
#
# COMPACT_ATOMS: atom_id res chain seq x y z
N MET A 1 13.66 8.77 -13.63
CA MET A 1 13.32 7.40 -13.20
C MET A 1 12.75 7.50 -11.78
N ARG A 2 11.42 7.54 -11.64
CA ARG A 2 10.74 7.68 -10.35
C ARG A 2 10.41 6.26 -9.87
N LEU A 3 11.32 5.65 -9.13
CA LEU A 3 11.08 4.38 -8.45
C LEU A 3 10.06 4.64 -7.32
N TYR A 4 9.07 3.77 -7.18
CA TYR A 4 8.08 3.67 -6.08
C TYR A 4 6.78 4.49 -6.24
N ASP A 5 5.76 3.80 -6.75
CA ASP A 5 4.40 4.31 -7.03
C ASP A 5 3.63 4.87 -5.82
N LEU A 6 3.96 4.45 -4.59
CA LEU A 6 3.27 4.94 -3.40
C LEU A 6 3.97 6.16 -2.78
N ASN A 7 5.28 6.27 -2.93
CA ASN A 7 6.06 7.31 -2.26
C ASN A 7 5.67 8.69 -2.80
N TRP A 8 5.56 8.83 -4.13
CA TRP A 8 5.18 10.12 -4.73
C TRP A 8 3.74 10.51 -4.38
N MET A 9 2.79 9.57 -4.41
CA MET A 9 1.40 9.84 -4.10
C MET A 9 1.23 10.25 -2.63
N GLN A 10 1.97 9.61 -1.72
CA GLN A 10 1.98 9.99 -0.31
C GLN A 10 2.56 11.40 -0.11
N LEU A 11 3.67 11.72 -0.79
CA LEU A 11 4.28 13.05 -0.72
C LEU A 11 3.34 14.14 -1.26
N GLU A 12 2.75 13.94 -2.45
CA GLU A 12 1.80 14.90 -3.04
C GLU A 12 0.54 15.07 -2.19
N ALA A 13 0.02 14.00 -1.58
CA ALA A 13 -1.15 14.09 -0.72
C ALA A 13 -0.85 14.76 0.64
N ALA A 14 0.36 14.58 1.17
CA ALA A 14 0.74 15.06 2.50
C ALA A 14 1.29 16.48 2.51
N GLU A 15 1.94 16.92 1.42
CA GLU A 15 2.57 18.26 1.30
C GLU A 15 1.60 19.41 1.64
N PRO A 16 0.38 19.48 1.06
CA PRO A 16 -0.56 20.57 1.38
C PRO A 16 -1.06 20.55 2.83
N LEU A 17 -0.92 19.40 3.50
CA LEU A 17 -1.40 19.18 4.88
C LEU A 17 -0.29 19.37 5.92
N GLY A 18 0.96 19.56 5.48
CA GLY A 18 2.12 19.64 6.37
C GLY A 18 2.34 18.35 7.19
N VAL A 19 1.91 17.20 6.67
CA VAL A 19 2.04 15.90 7.35
C VAL A 19 3.39 15.28 6.99
N PRO A 20 4.24 14.90 7.97
CA PRO A 20 5.49 14.20 7.68
C PRO A 20 5.24 12.83 7.05
N VAL A 21 5.99 12.52 5.99
CA VAL A 21 5.98 11.21 5.32
C VAL A 21 7.28 10.49 5.66
N LEU A 22 7.15 9.26 6.17
CA LEU A 22 8.31 8.39 6.43
C LEU A 22 8.79 7.70 5.16
N PRO A 23 10.04 7.21 5.11
CA PRO A 23 10.49 6.34 4.04
C PRO A 23 9.55 5.13 3.85
N PRO A 24 9.23 4.74 2.61
CA PRO A 24 8.30 3.65 2.34
C PRO A 24 8.88 2.30 2.74
N LEU A 25 7.99 1.39 3.17
CA LEU A 25 8.32 -0.02 3.36
C LEU A 25 8.22 -0.75 2.02
N ASN A 26 9.37 -0.91 1.36
CA ASN A 26 9.43 -1.45 -0.01
C ASN A 26 9.19 -2.95 -0.11
N PHE A 27 9.25 -3.68 1.01
CA PHE A 27 8.97 -5.12 1.07
C PHE A 27 7.75 -5.39 1.94
N GLY A 28 6.88 -6.26 1.43
CA GLY A 28 5.65 -6.70 2.09
C GLY A 28 5.51 -8.21 2.04
N MET A 29 4.28 -8.70 2.17
CA MET A 29 3.95 -10.13 2.14
C MET A 29 3.37 -10.51 0.78
N THR A 30 4.10 -11.30 -0.01
CA THR A 30 3.75 -11.71 -1.38
C THR A 30 3.96 -13.22 -1.62
N PRO A 31 3.57 -14.14 -0.68
CA PRO A 31 3.93 -15.56 -0.79
C PRO A 31 3.41 -16.22 -2.07
N SER A 32 2.25 -15.81 -2.57
CA SER A 32 1.65 -16.32 -3.81
C SER A 32 2.43 -15.98 -5.09
N PHE A 33 3.37 -15.03 -5.01
CA PHE A 33 4.16 -14.56 -6.16
C PHE A 33 5.61 -15.05 -6.15
N LEU A 34 6.00 -15.87 -5.17
CA LEU A 34 7.37 -16.39 -5.07
C LEU A 34 7.77 -17.37 -6.18
N ALA A 35 6.80 -17.89 -6.95
CA ALA A 35 7.08 -18.68 -8.14
C ALA A 35 7.61 -17.85 -9.33
N TYR A 36 7.47 -16.51 -9.28
CA TYR A 36 7.92 -15.61 -10.33
C TYR A 36 9.28 -14.98 -9.98
N PRO A 37 10.29 -15.04 -10.87
CA PRO A 37 11.59 -14.43 -10.61
C PRO A 37 11.48 -12.93 -10.29
N GLY A 38 12.21 -12.48 -9.26
CA GLY A 38 12.18 -11.10 -8.77
C GLY A 38 11.19 -10.86 -7.63
N GLY A 39 10.33 -11.83 -7.30
CA GLY A 39 9.47 -11.77 -6.13
C GLY A 39 10.25 -11.87 -4.81
N VAL A 40 10.16 -10.83 -3.97
CA VAL A 40 10.67 -10.84 -2.58
C VAL A 40 9.48 -10.73 -1.63
N SER A 41 9.35 -11.69 -0.72
CA SER A 41 8.30 -11.69 0.31
C SER A 41 8.91 -11.76 1.69
N LEU A 42 8.45 -10.87 2.58
CA LEU A 42 8.65 -11.03 4.01
C LEU A 42 7.73 -12.13 4.55
N ARG A 43 8.16 -12.77 5.63
CA ARG A 43 7.28 -13.58 6.47
C ARG A 43 6.33 -12.67 7.24
N VAL A 44 5.14 -13.16 7.56
CA VAL A 44 4.15 -12.42 8.37
C VAL A 44 4.75 -11.87 9.65
N GLN A 45 5.47 -12.73 10.40
CA GLN A 45 6.12 -12.36 11.66
C GLN A 45 7.12 -11.21 11.49
N THR A 46 7.89 -11.21 10.39
CA THR A 46 8.88 -10.16 10.10
C THR A 46 8.21 -8.84 9.76
N TYR A 47 7.17 -8.86 8.92
CA TYR A 47 6.43 -7.65 8.55
C TYR A 47 5.71 -7.02 9.75
N VAL A 48 5.10 -7.86 10.58
CA VAL A 48 4.40 -7.46 11.81
C VAL A 48 5.39 -6.86 12.82
N ALA A 49 6.51 -7.53 13.09
CA ALA A 49 7.54 -7.01 13.99
C ALA A 49 8.08 -5.66 13.53
N LEU A 50 8.38 -5.54 12.23
CA LEU A 50 8.85 -4.30 11.64
C LEU A 50 7.85 -3.14 11.82
N LEU A 51 6.56 -3.36 11.53
CA LEU A 51 5.53 -2.34 11.72
C LEU A 51 5.38 -1.93 13.19
N ARG A 52 5.46 -2.90 14.11
CA ARG A 52 5.41 -2.63 15.56
C ARG A 52 6.59 -1.76 16.00
N ASP A 53 7.81 -2.09 15.57
CA ASP A 53 9.02 -1.32 15.89
C ASP A 53 8.93 0.14 15.39
N VAL A 54 8.38 0.34 14.19
CA VAL A 54 8.15 1.68 13.62
C VAL A 54 7.15 2.46 14.48
N LEU A 55 5.98 1.87 14.78
CA LEU A 55 4.95 2.54 15.57
C LEU A 55 5.43 2.85 16.99
N ASP A 56 6.08 1.90 17.66
CA ASP A 56 6.62 2.08 19.01
C ASP A 56 7.69 3.17 19.06
N SER A 57 8.56 3.21 18.06
CA SER A 57 9.62 4.22 17.98
C SER A 57 9.06 5.63 17.81
N LEU A 58 8.03 5.81 16.98
CA LEU A 58 7.39 7.10 16.79
C LEU A 58 6.52 7.49 18.01
N LEU A 59 5.84 6.52 18.62
CA LEU A 59 5.06 6.75 19.82
C LEU A 59 5.94 7.29 20.97
N ARG A 60 7.13 6.70 21.16
CA ARG A 60 8.14 7.17 22.12
C ARG A 60 8.60 8.61 21.88
N GLN A 61 8.60 9.06 20.62
CA GLN A 61 8.95 10.43 20.23
C GLN A 61 7.80 11.43 20.41
N GLY A 62 6.60 10.98 20.79
CA GLY A 62 5.45 11.86 21.04
C GLY A 62 4.39 11.84 19.93
N PHE A 63 4.57 11.10 18.83
CA PHE A 63 3.53 10.95 17.82
C PHE A 63 2.35 10.16 18.36
N ARG A 64 1.12 10.52 17.95
CA ARG A 64 -0.12 9.89 18.43
C ARG A 64 -1.10 9.54 17.30
N ARG A 65 -0.85 10.00 16.07
CA ARG A 65 -1.74 9.78 14.93
C ARG A 65 -0.93 9.25 13.76
N PHE A 66 -1.33 8.10 13.25
CA PHE A 66 -0.63 7.37 12.21
C PHE A 66 -1.60 7.04 11.07
N LEU A 67 -1.15 7.25 9.84
CA LEU A 67 -1.84 6.78 8.64
C LEU A 67 -0.90 5.84 7.90
N LEU A 68 -1.25 4.56 7.87
CA LEU A 68 -0.57 3.53 7.09
C LEU A 68 -1.27 3.45 5.74
N VAL A 69 -0.63 3.99 4.70
CA VAL A 69 -1.12 3.91 3.32
C VAL A 69 -0.58 2.63 2.69
N ASN A 70 -1.45 1.64 2.54
CA ASN A 70 -1.11 0.35 1.97
C ASN A 70 -1.31 0.35 0.45
N GLY A 71 -0.34 -0.22 -0.26
CA GLY A 71 -0.39 -0.42 -1.71
C GLY A 71 -0.32 -1.87 -2.16
N HIS A 72 -0.43 -2.83 -1.24
CA HIS A 72 -0.40 -4.24 -1.60
C HIS A 72 -1.37 -5.07 -0.77
N GLY A 73 -2.30 -5.78 -1.43
CA GLY A 73 -3.32 -6.59 -0.75
C GLY A 73 -2.76 -7.70 0.13
N GLY A 74 -1.58 -8.24 -0.19
CA GLY A 74 -0.93 -9.24 0.67
C GLY A 74 -0.55 -8.71 2.06
N ASN A 75 -0.50 -7.39 2.26
CA ASN A 75 -0.18 -6.76 3.56
C ASN A 75 -1.36 -6.70 4.54
N THR A 76 -2.59 -7.03 4.11
CA THR A 76 -3.81 -6.97 4.94
C THR A 76 -3.72 -7.68 6.30
N PRO A 77 -2.98 -8.79 6.50
CA PRO A 77 -2.77 -9.36 7.83
C PRO A 77 -2.23 -8.38 8.89
N ALA A 78 -1.57 -7.29 8.50
CA ALA A 78 -1.14 -6.24 9.43
C ALA A 78 -2.30 -5.50 10.12
N LEU A 79 -3.54 -5.59 9.61
CA LEU A 79 -4.71 -5.08 10.33
C LEU A 79 -4.89 -5.71 11.70
N GLY A 80 -4.54 -6.99 11.86
CA GLY A 80 -4.55 -7.68 13.15
C GLY A 80 -3.60 -7.01 14.14
N LEU A 81 -2.35 -6.78 13.72
CA LEU A 81 -1.37 -6.03 14.51
C LEU A 81 -1.87 -4.64 14.89
N VAL A 82 -2.44 -3.88 13.93
CA VAL A 82 -2.91 -2.51 14.20
C VAL A 82 -3.95 -2.49 15.32
N ARG A 83 -4.88 -3.46 15.32
CA ARG A 83 -5.92 -3.58 16.35
C ARG A 83 -5.33 -3.93 17.71
N GLU A 84 -4.42 -4.90 17.77
CA GLU A 84 -3.73 -5.30 19.00
C GLU A 84 -2.90 -4.14 19.56
N TRP A 85 -2.09 -3.50 18.72
CA TRP A 85 -1.24 -2.38 19.11
C TRP A 85 -2.04 -1.18 19.63
N LEU A 86 -3.20 -0.88 19.05
CA LEU A 86 -4.09 0.17 19.54
C LEU A 86 -4.70 -0.18 20.91
N ALA A 87 -4.95 -1.46 21.19
CA ALA A 87 -5.43 -1.90 22.50
C ALA A 87 -4.37 -1.67 23.58
N ASP A 88 -3.09 -1.92 23.26
CA ASP A 88 -1.95 -1.65 24.14
C ASP A 88 -1.65 -0.15 24.30
N ASN A 89 -2.09 0.68 23.34
CA ASN A 89 -1.72 2.10 23.23
C ASN A 89 -2.95 3.01 23.06
N PRO A 90 -3.81 3.14 24.09
CA PRO A 90 -5.08 3.87 24.01
C PRO A 90 -4.91 5.38 23.72
N GLN A 91 -3.73 5.95 23.96
CA GLN A 91 -3.38 7.32 23.62
C GLN A 91 -3.17 7.57 22.12
N ALA A 92 -3.11 6.52 21.30
CA ALA A 92 -2.77 6.60 19.89
C ALA A 92 -3.95 6.29 18.96
N GLN A 93 -3.84 6.72 17.71
CA GLN A 93 -4.76 6.43 16.63
C GLN A 93 -3.98 5.97 15.40
N VAL A 94 -4.44 4.88 14.79
CA VAL A 94 -3.85 4.35 13.57
C VAL A 94 -4.97 4.09 12.58
N ARG A 95 -4.81 4.59 11.35
CA ARG A 95 -5.65 4.18 10.21
C ARG A 95 -4.81 3.40 9.23
N PHE A 96 -5.29 2.23 8.85
CA PHE A 96 -4.74 1.45 7.74
C PHE A 96 -5.64 1.65 6.54
N HIS A 97 -5.09 2.17 5.44
CA HIS A 97 -5.85 2.55 4.27
C HIS A 97 -5.22 1.98 3.01
N ASP A 98 -5.95 1.06 2.37
CA ASP A 98 -5.66 0.61 1.02
C ASP A 98 -5.98 1.75 0.05
N TRP A 99 -4.97 2.28 -0.65
CA TRP A 99 -5.15 3.49 -1.48
C TRP A 99 -6.22 3.29 -2.57
N TRP A 100 -6.34 2.07 -3.08
CA TRP A 100 -7.29 1.71 -4.14
C TRP A 100 -8.75 1.73 -3.64
N GLN A 101 -8.97 1.70 -2.33
CA GLN A 101 -10.30 1.75 -1.72
C GLN A 101 -10.79 3.18 -1.44
N ALA A 102 -9.99 4.22 -1.71
CA ALA A 102 -10.47 5.60 -1.59
C ALA A 102 -11.71 5.81 -2.49
N PRO A 103 -12.82 6.42 -2.03
CA PRO A 103 -14.10 6.39 -2.75
C PRO A 103 -14.04 6.86 -4.21
N LYS A 104 -13.29 7.93 -4.49
CA LYS A 104 -13.10 8.45 -5.85
C LYS A 104 -12.24 7.52 -6.72
N VAL A 105 -11.24 6.88 -6.11
CA VAL A 105 -10.40 5.88 -6.79
C VAL A 105 -11.25 4.66 -7.10
N TRP A 106 -11.96 4.11 -6.10
CA TRP A 106 -12.82 2.96 -6.27
C TRP A 106 -13.90 3.18 -7.34
N ALA A 107 -14.55 4.35 -7.36
CA ALA A 107 -15.50 4.71 -8.41
C ALA A 107 -14.85 4.69 -9.80
N LYS A 108 -13.62 5.18 -9.93
CA LYS A 108 -12.89 5.17 -11.20
C LYS A 108 -12.46 3.76 -11.60
N VAL A 109 -12.03 2.95 -10.64
CA VAL A 109 -11.67 1.54 -10.84
C VAL A 109 -12.88 0.77 -11.36
N GLN A 110 -14.01 0.83 -10.66
CA GLN A 110 -15.26 0.17 -11.05
C GLN A 110 -15.76 0.60 -12.44
N ALA A 111 -15.57 1.87 -12.81
CA ALA A 111 -15.92 2.37 -14.14
C ALA A 111 -14.98 1.89 -15.26
N THR A 112 -13.80 1.39 -14.92
CA THR A 112 -12.76 0.99 -15.89
C THR A 112 -12.61 -0.52 -15.99
N ASP A 113 -12.58 -1.20 -14.85
CA ASP A 113 -12.41 -2.64 -14.70
C ASP A 113 -13.17 -3.08 -13.43
N PRO A 114 -14.37 -3.66 -13.56
CA PRO A 114 -15.17 -4.06 -12.39
C PRO A 114 -14.60 -5.27 -11.64
N VAL A 115 -13.68 -6.04 -12.26
CA VAL A 115 -13.01 -7.17 -11.60
C VAL A 115 -11.84 -6.66 -10.76
N ALA A 116 -11.04 -5.74 -11.31
CA ALA A 116 -9.98 -4.99 -10.62
C ALA A 116 -9.24 -5.77 -9.52
N SER A 117 -8.47 -6.77 -9.93
CA SER A 117 -7.64 -7.58 -9.05
C SER A 117 -6.15 -7.28 -9.27
N HIS A 118 -5.28 -8.29 -9.19
CA HIS A 118 -3.84 -8.13 -9.36
C HIS A 118 -3.45 -7.88 -10.82
N ALA A 119 -2.47 -6.99 -11.04
CA ALA A 119 -1.98 -6.60 -12.36
C ALA A 119 -3.10 -6.04 -13.27
N SER A 120 -4.16 -5.51 -12.67
CA SER A 120 -5.32 -4.98 -13.38
C SER A 120 -5.11 -3.54 -13.83
N TRP A 121 -6.09 -2.99 -14.54
CA TRP A 121 -6.03 -1.60 -15.02
C TRP A 121 -5.88 -0.56 -13.91
N MET A 122 -6.29 -0.89 -12.69
CA MET A 122 -6.11 0.01 -11.55
C MET A 122 -4.62 0.24 -11.21
N GLU A 123 -3.73 -0.69 -11.56
CA GLU A 123 -2.29 -0.64 -11.28
C GLU A 123 -1.47 -0.22 -12.53
N ASN A 124 -2.11 -0.09 -13.70
CA ASN A 124 -1.46 0.19 -14.99
C ASN A 124 -1.27 1.71 -15.26
N PHE A 125 -0.54 2.37 -14.38
CA PHE A 125 -0.23 3.79 -14.52
C PHE A 125 0.71 4.11 -15.68
N PRO A 126 0.69 5.35 -16.23
CA PRO A 126 1.59 5.74 -17.32
C PRO A 126 3.07 5.47 -17.06
N TRP A 127 3.51 5.56 -15.80
CA TRP A 127 4.89 5.36 -15.39
C TRP A 127 5.25 3.91 -15.02
N THR A 128 4.28 3.00 -14.94
CA THR A 128 4.51 1.54 -14.78
C THR A 128 4.57 0.82 -16.13
N ARG A 129 4.30 1.53 -17.24
CA ARG A 129 4.30 0.95 -18.59
C ARG A 129 5.71 0.81 -19.16
N LEU A 130 5.99 -0.36 -19.72
CA LEU A 130 7.20 -0.62 -20.47
C LEU A 130 7.18 0.12 -21.82
N PRO A 131 8.34 0.59 -22.33
CA PRO A 131 8.43 1.11 -23.68
C PRO A 131 8.12 0.00 -24.70
N GLY A 132 7.26 0.30 -25.68
CA GLY A 132 6.96 -0.61 -26.79
C GLY A 132 5.48 -0.99 -26.90
N PRO A 133 4.98 -1.96 -26.13
CA PRO A 133 3.61 -2.43 -26.27
C PRO A 133 2.61 -1.36 -25.85
N LYS A 134 1.73 -0.97 -26.79
CA LYS A 134 0.57 -0.13 -26.46
C LYS A 134 -0.41 -0.99 -25.64
N PRO A 135 -0.83 -0.53 -24.45
CA PRO A 135 -1.86 -1.21 -23.68
C PRO A 135 -3.14 -1.33 -24.53
N PRO A 136 -3.88 -2.45 -24.46
CA PRO A 136 -5.17 -2.57 -25.13
C PRO A 136 -6.13 -1.46 -24.66
N GLN A 137 -7.04 -1.00 -25.53
CA GLN A 137 -7.91 0.13 -25.17
C GLN A 137 -9.01 -0.25 -24.16
N THR A 138 -9.27 -1.54 -23.99
CA THR A 138 -10.27 -2.10 -23.08
C THR A 138 -9.65 -3.20 -22.24
N SER A 139 -10.27 -3.49 -21.08
CA SER A 139 -9.89 -4.67 -20.31
C SER A 139 -10.18 -5.93 -21.12
N PRO A 140 -9.18 -6.81 -21.34
CA PRO A 140 -9.44 -8.10 -21.95
C PRO A 140 -10.44 -8.84 -21.06
N ALA A 141 -11.43 -9.50 -21.66
CA ALA A 141 -12.34 -10.36 -20.91
C ALA A 141 -11.50 -11.38 -20.12
N CYS A 142 -11.72 -11.48 -18.81
CA CYS A 142 -11.11 -12.53 -18.00
C CYS A 142 -11.45 -13.88 -18.65
N ALA A 143 -10.42 -14.67 -18.95
CA ALA A 143 -10.58 -16.10 -19.22
C ALA A 143 -10.81 -16.84 -17.90
#